data_AF-A0A1M6T4Y9-F1
#
_entry.id   AF-A0A1M6T4Y9-F1
#
_cell.length_a   1.000
_cell.length_b   1.000
_cell.length_c   1.000
_cell.angle_alpha   90.00
_cell.angle_beta   90.00
_cell.angle_gamma   90.00
#
_symmetry.space_group_name_H-M   'P 1'
#
loop_
_entity.id
_entity.type
_entity.pdbx_description
1 polymer ?
#
loop_
_entity_poly.entity_id
_entity_poly.type
_entity_poly.pdbx_seq_one_letter_code
_entity_poly.pdbx_strand_id
1 'polypeptide(L)'
;MKAMKFVLPSLFATAMAFAQQGAPTGAAVDPTADEQKALDALKGKVEGIIAWSTSRANSHHDIWLMNADGTGAHALTASDNVDWFPRISPDGSKVLFNRSKGGWVPENDANYPEKWDLWMVNLDGSDAHKVVENATWGTWRPDGKSIVFSRAGKVFTMDLASKAETMILDGEVAFDKSGVILQEPNMSPDGKHLAITLRGSMRETGVWNLEKGGWTKSGDGCQIDWNFDGSKLYRVNPTGNGGTAAPSEILWFSAKDGKQVEKVGFFGIPKNVRLMDLPGRRSHEYFPRISPDGKWLVWGATDKGHDHDMFDYELYMWKIGEPVESATRITYHSGNDRWPDIWLGKVPVKAAPVATAADVKAQAAAAVAGGASDAKMDELIKAIDRLTDAVNALTRTQMDKNMAAEGAEHIPAGVAEAK
;
A
#
# COMPACT_ATOMS: atom_id res chain seq x y z
N MET A 1 44.98 39.11 -43.13
CA MET A 1 44.54 37.97 -42.30
C MET A 1 43.08 38.22 -41.91
N LYS A 2 42.13 37.48 -42.48
CA LYS A 2 40.70 37.56 -42.13
C LYS A 2 40.40 36.43 -41.14
N ALA A 3 39.93 36.78 -39.95
CA ALA A 3 39.57 35.84 -38.89
C ALA A 3 38.33 35.03 -39.29
N MET A 4 38.50 33.71 -39.33
CA MET A 4 37.46 32.73 -39.64
C MET A 4 36.69 32.43 -38.34
N LYS A 5 35.42 32.83 -38.27
CA LYS A 5 34.53 32.51 -37.14
C LYS A 5 34.08 31.06 -37.27
N PHE A 6 34.50 30.22 -36.33
CA PHE A 6 33.92 28.90 -36.13
C PHE A 6 32.52 29.04 -35.51
N VAL A 7 31.51 28.57 -36.23
CA VAL A 7 30.15 28.38 -35.70
C VAL A 7 30.10 26.95 -35.17
N LEU A 8 29.97 26.79 -33.85
CA LEU A 8 29.61 25.50 -33.27
C LEU A 8 28.13 25.21 -33.64
N PRO A 9 27.79 24.02 -34.16
CA PRO A 9 26.40 23.65 -34.35
C PRO A 9 25.76 23.42 -32.98
N SER A 10 24.77 24.26 -32.66
CA SER A 10 23.83 24.05 -31.58
C SER A 10 23.02 22.78 -31.85
N LEU A 11 23.37 21.68 -31.16
CA LEU A 11 22.51 20.51 -31.02
C LEU A 11 21.30 20.90 -30.17
N PHE A 12 20.26 21.43 -30.82
CA PHE A 12 18.92 21.44 -30.23
C PHE A 12 18.44 19.99 -30.18
N ALA A 13 18.63 19.32 -29.04
CA ALA A 13 17.83 18.16 -28.71
C ALA A 13 16.41 18.66 -28.48
N THR A 14 15.53 18.45 -29.46
CA THR A 14 14.09 18.57 -29.27
C THR A 14 13.66 17.52 -28.26
N ALA A 15 13.55 17.92 -27.00
CA ALA A 15 12.84 17.15 -25.99
C ALA A 15 11.36 17.13 -26.40
N MET A 16 10.93 16.06 -27.08
CA MET A 16 9.52 15.72 -27.10
C MET A 16 9.14 15.26 -25.69
N ALA A 17 8.58 16.18 -24.92
CA ALA A 17 7.83 15.82 -23.72
C ALA A 17 6.58 15.06 -24.17
N PHE A 18 6.67 13.73 -24.21
CA PHE A 18 5.46 12.93 -24.13
C PHE A 18 4.88 13.18 -22.74
N ALA A 19 3.71 13.82 -22.68
CA ALA A 19 2.92 13.85 -21.46
C ALA A 19 2.72 12.40 -21.03
N GLN A 20 3.31 12.02 -19.90
CA GLN A 20 3.27 10.66 -19.38
C GLN A 20 1.82 10.27 -19.12
N GLN A 21 1.33 9.23 -19.83
CA GLN A 21 -0.08 8.84 -19.86
C GLN A 21 -0.51 7.93 -18.68
N GLY A 22 0.40 7.63 -17.76
CA GLY A 22 0.15 6.85 -16.55
C GLY A 22 1.14 5.71 -16.30
N ALA A 23 0.94 4.97 -15.21
CA ALA A 23 1.72 3.79 -14.86
C ALA A 23 1.46 2.62 -15.83
N PRO A 24 2.45 1.72 -16.07
CA PRO A 24 2.23 0.51 -16.87
C PRO A 24 1.20 -0.39 -16.18
N THR A 25 0.16 -0.83 -16.90
CA THR A 25 -0.84 -1.75 -16.35
C THR A 25 -0.26 -3.15 -16.16
N GLY A 26 0.63 -3.58 -17.06
CA GLY A 26 1.21 -4.91 -17.04
C GLY A 26 0.21 -6.01 -17.42
N ALA A 27 0.52 -7.24 -17.04
CA ALA A 27 -0.29 -8.42 -17.25
C ALA A 27 -0.07 -9.44 -16.12
N ALA A 28 -1.04 -10.34 -15.92
CA ALA A 28 -0.89 -11.47 -15.00
C ALA A 28 0.32 -12.33 -15.40
N VAL A 29 1.01 -12.85 -14.38
CA VAL A 29 2.16 -13.73 -14.54
C VAL A 29 1.87 -15.01 -13.77
N ASP A 30 2.30 -16.16 -14.28
CA ASP A 30 2.14 -17.41 -13.55
C ASP A 30 3.25 -17.56 -12.48
N PRO A 31 2.93 -18.02 -11.27
CA PRO A 31 3.93 -18.42 -10.29
C PRO A 31 4.75 -19.61 -10.83
N THR A 32 6.04 -19.62 -10.50
CA THR A 32 6.84 -20.86 -10.60
C THR A 32 6.32 -21.94 -9.64
N ALA A 33 6.73 -23.20 -9.81
CA ALA A 33 6.29 -24.28 -8.95
C ALA A 33 6.64 -24.07 -7.46
N ASP A 34 7.83 -23.52 -7.18
CA ASP A 34 8.26 -23.22 -5.81
C ASP A 34 7.48 -22.04 -5.21
N GLU A 35 7.21 -21.01 -6.02
CA GLU A 35 6.36 -19.88 -5.64
C GLU A 35 4.92 -20.32 -5.33
N GLN A 36 4.33 -21.17 -6.18
CA GLN A 36 2.99 -21.71 -5.94
C GLN A 36 2.95 -22.55 -4.66
N LYS A 37 3.98 -23.37 -4.42
CA LYS A 37 4.10 -24.16 -3.18
C LYS A 37 4.20 -23.27 -1.95
N ALA A 38 4.93 -22.16 -2.02
CA ALA A 38 5.03 -21.20 -0.92
C ALA A 38 3.68 -20.51 -0.65
N LEU A 39 2.97 -20.10 -1.70
CA LEU A 39 1.63 -19.51 -1.59
C LEU A 39 0.61 -20.50 -0.97
N ASP A 40 0.63 -21.76 -1.42
CA ASP A 40 -0.23 -22.81 -0.85
C ASP A 40 0.07 -23.08 0.63
N ALA A 41 1.34 -22.94 1.04
CA ALA A 41 1.75 -23.09 2.44
C ALA A 41 1.28 -21.93 3.33
N LEU A 42 1.14 -20.72 2.77
CA LEU A 42 0.62 -19.53 3.47
C LEU A 42 -0.91 -19.54 3.61
N LYS A 43 -1.61 -20.16 2.65
CA LYS A 43 -3.08 -20.20 2.60
C LYS A 43 -3.73 -20.66 3.91
N GLY A 44 -4.64 -19.84 4.44
CA GLY A 44 -5.34 -20.09 5.70
C GLY A 44 -4.47 -20.06 6.97
N LYS A 45 -3.20 -19.66 6.89
CA LYS A 45 -2.31 -19.53 8.06
C LYS A 45 -2.39 -18.17 8.75
N VAL A 46 -2.81 -17.15 8.00
CA VAL A 46 -2.89 -15.77 8.49
C VAL A 46 -4.28 -15.23 8.18
N GLU A 47 -5.00 -14.88 9.23
CA GLU A 47 -6.31 -14.25 9.14
C GLU A 47 -6.13 -12.73 9.20
N GLY A 48 -6.43 -12.04 8.10
CA GLY A 48 -6.22 -10.61 7.96
C GLY A 48 -6.44 -10.12 6.53
N ILE A 49 -6.18 -8.84 6.31
CA ILE A 49 -6.31 -8.16 5.02
C ILE A 49 -5.03 -7.40 4.71
N ILE A 50 -4.66 -7.41 3.43
CA ILE A 50 -3.66 -6.53 2.85
C ILE A 50 -4.37 -5.56 1.90
N ALA A 51 -4.12 -4.27 2.09
CA ALA A 51 -4.52 -3.22 1.17
C ALA A 51 -3.28 -2.70 0.44
N TRP A 52 -3.33 -2.51 -0.88
CA TRP A 52 -2.19 -1.95 -1.63
C TRP A 52 -2.68 -1.11 -2.80
N SER A 53 -1.78 -0.29 -3.36
CA SER A 53 -2.03 0.50 -4.56
C SER A 53 -1.50 -0.23 -5.79
N THR A 54 -2.28 -0.30 -6.87
CA THR A 54 -1.86 -1.03 -8.06
C THR A 54 -2.37 -0.46 -9.37
N SER A 55 -1.49 -0.43 -10.38
CA SER A 55 -1.82 -0.03 -11.76
C SER A 55 -2.44 -1.16 -12.59
N ARG A 56 -2.65 -2.36 -12.03
CA ARG A 56 -3.09 -3.53 -12.83
C ARG A 56 -4.41 -3.33 -13.56
N ALA A 57 -5.31 -2.51 -13.01
CA ALA A 57 -6.62 -2.24 -13.57
C ALA A 57 -6.59 -1.13 -14.62
N ASN A 58 -5.80 -0.08 -14.35
CA ASN A 58 -5.69 1.12 -15.15
C ASN A 58 -4.34 1.81 -14.90
N SER A 59 -3.98 2.75 -15.77
CA SER A 59 -2.74 3.49 -15.65
C SER A 59 -2.74 4.56 -14.55
N HIS A 60 -3.75 4.58 -13.67
CA HIS A 60 -3.93 5.59 -12.63
C HIS A 60 -3.69 5.06 -11.21
N HIS A 61 -3.48 3.77 -10.98
CA HIS A 61 -3.42 3.18 -9.64
C HIS A 61 -4.74 3.28 -8.87
N ASP A 62 -5.29 2.12 -8.51
CA ASP A 62 -6.41 1.98 -7.58
C ASP A 62 -5.96 1.29 -6.29
N ILE A 63 -6.77 1.41 -5.23
CA ILE A 63 -6.60 0.59 -4.02
C ILE A 63 -7.25 -0.76 -4.23
N TRP A 64 -6.50 -1.82 -3.92
CA TRP A 64 -6.95 -3.20 -3.96
C TRP A 64 -6.83 -3.84 -2.58
N LEU A 65 -7.65 -4.86 -2.34
CA LEU A 65 -7.64 -5.70 -1.13
C LEU A 65 -7.39 -7.16 -1.49
N MET A 66 -6.78 -7.89 -0.56
CA MET A 66 -6.61 -9.34 -0.58
C MET A 66 -6.60 -9.85 0.86
N ASN A 67 -6.85 -11.13 1.04
CA ASN A 67 -6.59 -11.80 2.30
C ASN A 67 -5.09 -11.80 2.58
N ALA A 68 -4.70 -11.71 3.86
CA ALA A 68 -3.30 -11.78 4.29
C ALA A 68 -2.61 -13.10 3.93
N ASP A 69 -3.37 -14.11 3.48
CA ASP A 69 -2.82 -15.36 2.98
C ASP A 69 -2.56 -15.36 1.45
N GLY A 70 -2.69 -14.19 0.80
CA GLY A 70 -2.45 -13.98 -0.63
C GLY A 70 -3.65 -14.27 -1.53
N THR A 71 -4.79 -14.69 -0.98
CA THR A 71 -5.98 -15.04 -1.76
C THR A 71 -6.99 -13.89 -1.90
N GLY A 72 -7.89 -13.98 -2.89
CA GLY A 72 -9.06 -13.09 -2.95
C GLY A 72 -8.74 -11.64 -3.34
N ALA A 73 -7.69 -11.40 -4.13
CA ALA A 73 -7.36 -10.07 -4.63
C ALA A 73 -8.51 -9.45 -5.45
N HIS A 74 -8.96 -8.25 -5.09
CA HIS A 74 -10.00 -7.49 -5.80
C HIS A 74 -9.82 -5.97 -5.61
N ALA A 75 -10.39 -5.19 -6.52
CA ALA A 75 -10.38 -3.73 -6.42
C ALA A 75 -11.30 -3.25 -5.29
N LEU A 76 -10.82 -2.28 -4.50
CA LEU A 76 -11.61 -1.55 -3.50
C LEU A 76 -12.06 -0.20 -4.03
N THR A 77 -11.19 0.47 -4.79
CA THR A 77 -11.53 1.68 -5.51
C THR A 77 -11.41 1.45 -7.01
N ALA A 78 -12.14 2.26 -7.78
CA ALA A 78 -12.02 2.35 -9.22
C ALA A 78 -12.33 3.80 -9.59
N SER A 79 -11.31 4.59 -9.94
CA SER A 79 -11.49 5.99 -10.32
C SER A 79 -10.55 6.43 -11.43
N ASP A 80 -10.89 7.51 -12.11
CA ASP A 80 -10.00 8.15 -13.09
C ASP A 80 -8.86 8.96 -12.43
N ASN A 81 -8.80 8.97 -11.10
CA ASN A 81 -7.76 9.62 -10.31
C ASN A 81 -6.77 8.59 -9.79
N VAL A 82 -5.62 9.07 -9.29
CA VAL A 82 -4.64 8.22 -8.63
C VAL A 82 -4.99 7.98 -7.19
N ASP A 83 -5.28 6.73 -6.83
CA ASP A 83 -5.45 6.29 -5.45
C ASP A 83 -4.21 5.51 -4.96
N TRP A 84 -3.55 6.01 -3.92
CA TRP A 84 -2.33 5.38 -3.41
C TRP A 84 -2.10 5.62 -1.91
N PHE A 85 -1.06 4.97 -1.38
CA PHE A 85 -0.70 4.98 0.04
C PHE A 85 -1.85 4.57 0.98
N PRO A 86 -2.48 3.39 0.76
CA PRO A 86 -3.56 2.95 1.63
C PRO A 86 -3.05 2.68 3.05
N ARG A 87 -3.87 3.03 4.05
CA ARG A 87 -3.66 2.73 5.47
C ARG A 87 -4.94 2.20 6.08
N ILE A 88 -4.92 0.96 6.51
CA ILE A 88 -6.06 0.31 7.15
C ILE A 88 -6.22 0.88 8.57
N SER A 89 -7.44 1.18 8.98
CA SER A 89 -7.74 1.68 10.32
C SER A 89 -7.36 0.64 11.39
N PRO A 90 -7.01 1.06 12.62
CA PRO A 90 -6.65 0.11 13.68
C PRO A 90 -7.74 -0.92 14.00
N ASP A 91 -9.00 -0.56 13.81
CA ASP A 91 -10.16 -1.45 13.99
C ASP A 91 -10.47 -2.32 12.75
N GLY A 92 -9.71 -2.16 11.66
CA GLY A 92 -9.89 -2.92 10.42
C GLY A 92 -11.18 -2.61 9.67
N SER A 93 -11.83 -1.48 9.91
CA SER A 93 -13.13 -1.16 9.27
C SER A 93 -13.02 -0.26 8.04
N LYS A 94 -11.92 0.49 7.89
CA LYS A 94 -11.75 1.51 6.83
C LYS A 94 -10.34 1.54 6.27
N VAL A 95 -10.20 2.11 5.08
CA VAL A 95 -8.93 2.48 4.47
C VAL A 95 -8.88 3.99 4.28
N LEU A 96 -7.81 4.63 4.79
CA LEU A 96 -7.42 6.00 4.47
C LEU A 96 -6.41 5.96 3.32
N PHE A 97 -6.54 6.83 2.33
CA PHE A 97 -5.63 6.86 1.17
C PHE A 97 -5.51 8.27 0.58
N ASN A 98 -4.46 8.50 -0.21
CA ASN A 98 -4.32 9.71 -1.02
C ASN A 98 -5.09 9.51 -2.34
N ARG A 99 -5.83 10.53 -2.77
CA ARG A 99 -6.46 10.59 -4.10
C ARG A 99 -6.02 11.85 -4.84
N SER A 100 -5.60 11.73 -6.09
CA SER A 100 -5.30 12.90 -6.93
C SER A 100 -6.58 13.71 -7.22
N LYS A 101 -6.44 15.01 -7.43
CA LYS A 101 -7.58 15.89 -7.82
C LYS A 101 -7.96 15.79 -9.30
N GLY A 102 -7.23 14.99 -10.06
CA GLY A 102 -7.49 14.79 -11.47
C GLY A 102 -6.46 13.87 -12.10
N GLY A 103 -6.93 12.84 -12.79
CA GLY A 103 -6.13 12.04 -13.71
C GLY A 103 -4.87 11.45 -13.08
N TRP A 104 -3.91 11.16 -13.95
CA TRP A 104 -2.56 10.75 -13.56
C TRP A 104 -1.80 11.88 -12.87
N VAL A 105 -1.31 11.61 -11.66
CA VAL A 105 -0.33 12.43 -10.95
C VAL A 105 0.75 11.48 -10.40
N PRO A 106 2.03 11.64 -10.77
CA PRO A 106 3.10 10.77 -10.29
C PRO A 106 3.34 10.97 -8.79
N GLU A 107 3.85 9.95 -8.10
CA GLU A 107 4.15 10.01 -6.66
C GLU A 107 5.20 11.09 -6.33
N ASN A 108 6.11 11.41 -7.25
CA ASN A 108 7.06 12.50 -7.09
C ASN A 108 6.40 13.86 -6.81
N ASP A 109 5.14 14.01 -7.22
CA ASP A 109 4.32 15.19 -6.96
C ASP A 109 3.58 15.15 -5.61
N ALA A 110 3.82 14.15 -4.75
CA ALA A 110 3.26 14.07 -3.39
C ALA A 110 3.71 15.24 -2.47
N ASN A 111 4.69 16.03 -2.92
CA ASN A 111 5.16 17.24 -2.24
C ASN A 111 4.26 18.46 -2.49
N TYR A 112 3.33 18.37 -3.45
CA TYR A 112 2.41 19.42 -3.87
C TYR A 112 1.01 19.11 -3.35
N PRO A 113 0.69 19.43 -2.08
CA PRO A 113 -0.58 19.05 -1.46
C PRO A 113 -1.79 19.52 -2.25
N GLU A 114 -1.71 20.60 -3.03
CA GLU A 114 -2.78 21.08 -3.89
C GLU A 114 -3.22 20.09 -4.99
N LYS A 115 -2.40 19.07 -5.29
CA LYS A 115 -2.73 18.00 -6.25
C LYS A 115 -3.45 16.81 -5.61
N TRP A 116 -3.54 16.77 -4.29
CA TRP A 116 -3.97 15.59 -3.54
C TRP A 116 -4.98 15.94 -2.45
N ASP A 117 -5.90 15.02 -2.20
CA ASP A 117 -6.77 15.01 -1.03
C ASP A 117 -6.62 13.67 -0.30
N LEU A 118 -6.93 13.65 1.01
CA LEU A 118 -7.10 12.40 1.75
C LEU A 118 -8.54 11.94 1.68
N TRP A 119 -8.72 10.66 1.36
CA TRP A 119 -10.00 10.00 1.24
C TRP A 119 -10.08 8.79 2.16
N MET A 120 -11.31 8.42 2.51
CA MET A 120 -11.60 7.24 3.30
C MET A 120 -12.70 6.43 2.64
N VAL A 121 -12.62 5.11 2.78
CA VAL A 121 -13.61 4.15 2.27
C VAL A 121 -13.73 2.97 3.23
N ASN A 122 -14.92 2.39 3.37
CA ASN A 122 -15.11 1.14 4.12
C ASN A 122 -14.49 -0.04 3.35
N LEU A 123 -14.16 -1.13 4.04
CA LEU A 123 -13.59 -2.32 3.39
C LEU A 123 -14.49 -2.99 2.34
N ASP A 124 -15.79 -2.72 2.36
CA ASP A 124 -16.74 -3.19 1.34
C ASP A 124 -16.89 -2.22 0.14
N GLY A 125 -16.07 -1.17 0.08
CA GLY A 125 -16.10 -0.14 -0.95
C GLY A 125 -17.16 0.95 -0.72
N SER A 126 -18.00 0.83 0.31
CA SER A 126 -19.03 1.83 0.61
C SER A 126 -18.45 3.07 1.31
N ASP A 127 -19.23 4.15 1.33
CA ASP A 127 -18.92 5.39 2.05
C ASP A 127 -17.57 6.02 1.65
N ALA A 128 -17.21 5.94 0.35
CA ALA A 128 -16.04 6.64 -0.16
C ALA A 128 -16.25 8.16 -0.10
N HIS A 129 -15.46 8.87 0.71
CA HIS A 129 -15.57 10.33 0.84
C HIS A 129 -14.22 11.00 1.13
N LYS A 130 -14.10 12.27 0.72
CA LYS A 130 -12.97 13.14 1.07
C LYS A 130 -13.00 13.47 2.56
N VAL A 131 -11.85 13.35 3.22
CA VAL A 131 -11.67 13.61 4.66
C VAL A 131 -10.90 14.90 4.88
N VAL A 132 -9.80 15.10 4.14
CA VAL A 132 -8.92 16.27 4.26
C VAL A 132 -8.62 16.80 2.86
N GLU A 133 -8.75 18.11 2.70
CA GLU A 133 -8.37 18.79 1.48
C GLU A 133 -6.91 19.28 1.51
N ASN A 134 -6.27 19.21 0.34
CA ASN A 134 -4.88 19.65 0.11
C ASN A 134 -3.91 18.97 1.09
N ALA A 135 -3.81 17.64 1.04
CA ALA A 135 -3.02 16.85 1.98
C ALA A 135 -2.49 15.56 1.34
N THR A 136 -1.35 15.08 1.85
CA THR A 136 -0.70 13.83 1.43
C THR A 136 -0.19 13.03 2.63
N TRP A 137 0.22 11.79 2.39
CA TRP A 137 0.88 10.91 3.36
C TRP A 137 0.05 10.69 4.64
N GLY A 138 -1.26 10.56 4.50
CA GLY A 138 -2.16 10.32 5.63
C GLY A 138 -1.94 8.94 6.26
N THR A 139 -1.86 8.89 7.59
CA THR A 139 -1.88 7.64 8.37
C THR A 139 -2.71 7.80 9.63
N TRP A 140 -3.09 6.67 10.22
CA TRP A 140 -3.87 6.63 11.45
C TRP A 140 -3.01 6.97 12.65
N ARG A 141 -3.60 7.67 13.62
CA ARG A 141 -3.03 7.72 14.97
C ARG A 141 -3.35 6.43 15.72
N PRO A 142 -2.52 6.04 16.70
CA PRO A 142 -2.73 4.82 17.48
C PRO A 142 -4.09 4.73 18.19
N ASP A 143 -4.72 5.88 18.45
CA ASP A 143 -6.05 5.97 19.06
C ASP A 143 -7.20 5.51 18.14
N GLY A 144 -6.97 5.38 16.83
CA GLY A 144 -7.98 5.01 15.82
C GLY A 144 -9.10 6.03 15.61
N LYS A 145 -9.05 7.19 16.28
CA LYS A 145 -10.06 8.26 16.20
C LYS A 145 -9.58 9.49 15.46
N SER A 146 -8.28 9.54 15.21
CA SER A 146 -7.62 10.67 14.57
C SER A 146 -6.57 10.20 13.56
N ILE A 147 -6.20 11.10 12.68
CA ILE A 147 -5.22 10.87 11.62
C ILE A 147 -4.07 11.87 11.75
N VAL A 148 -2.92 11.53 11.17
CA VAL A 148 -1.77 12.42 10.98
C VAL A 148 -1.44 12.48 9.49
N PHE A 149 -1.06 13.65 8.99
CA PHE A 149 -0.82 13.87 7.57
C PHE A 149 0.09 15.05 7.31
N SER A 150 0.60 15.14 6.09
CA SER A 150 1.48 16.21 5.64
C SER A 150 0.79 17.21 4.73
N ARG A 151 1.22 18.47 4.83
CA ARG A 151 1.04 19.51 3.81
C ARG A 151 2.42 20.08 3.49
N ALA A 152 3.10 19.46 2.52
CA ALA A 152 4.49 19.79 2.15
C ALA A 152 5.44 19.77 3.38
N GLY A 153 5.87 20.94 3.86
CA GLY A 153 6.79 21.08 5.00
C GLY A 153 6.14 21.04 6.38
N LYS A 154 4.84 20.78 6.49
CA LYS A 154 4.08 20.81 7.75
C LYS A 154 3.36 19.51 8.01
N VAL A 155 3.26 19.11 9.27
CA VAL A 155 2.50 17.92 9.71
C VAL A 155 1.35 18.36 10.62
N PHE A 156 0.20 17.78 10.37
CA PHE A 156 -1.05 18.03 11.07
C PHE A 156 -1.61 16.75 11.65
N THR A 157 -2.40 16.90 12.70
CA THR A 157 -3.33 15.86 13.16
C THR A 157 -4.76 16.35 13.03
N MET A 158 -5.69 15.43 12.80
CA MET A 158 -7.13 15.74 12.74
C MET A 158 -7.92 14.74 13.55
N ASP A 159 -8.77 15.24 14.44
CA ASP A 159 -9.81 14.44 15.09
C ASP A 159 -10.97 14.21 14.11
N LEU A 160 -11.30 12.95 13.84
CA LEU A 160 -12.25 12.60 12.77
C LEU A 160 -13.70 12.96 13.10
N ALA A 161 -14.04 13.09 14.38
CA ALA A 161 -15.40 13.38 14.84
C ALA A 161 -15.70 14.88 14.79
N SER A 162 -14.84 15.70 15.39
CA SER A 162 -14.95 17.16 15.43
C SER A 162 -14.46 17.84 14.17
N LYS A 163 -13.67 17.14 13.33
CA LYS A 163 -12.96 17.67 12.17
C LYS A 163 -11.92 18.75 12.51
N ALA A 164 -11.53 18.87 13.78
CA ALA A 164 -10.54 19.83 14.22
C ALA A 164 -9.14 19.41 13.73
N GLU A 165 -8.48 20.29 12.98
CA GLU A 165 -7.08 20.14 12.57
C GLU A 165 -6.14 20.88 13.53
N THR A 166 -5.02 20.26 13.87
CA THR A 166 -3.95 20.88 14.67
C THR A 166 -2.61 20.64 13.98
N MET A 167 -1.89 21.71 13.66
CA MET A 167 -0.50 21.61 13.20
C MET A 167 0.38 21.18 14.36
N ILE A 168 1.08 20.07 14.20
CA ILE A 168 1.96 19.51 15.25
C ILE A 168 3.44 19.70 14.95
N LEU A 169 3.79 20.01 13.70
CA LEU A 169 5.17 20.29 13.30
C LEU A 169 5.20 21.22 12.09
N ASP A 170 5.96 22.29 12.18
CA ASP A 170 6.38 23.11 11.04
C ASP A 170 7.87 22.86 10.77
N GLY A 171 8.17 22.19 9.67
CA GLY A 171 9.52 21.77 9.31
C GLY A 171 10.49 22.95 9.19
N GLU A 172 10.07 24.05 8.57
CA GLU A 172 10.98 25.18 8.37
C GLU A 172 11.40 25.82 9.71
N VAL A 173 10.47 25.89 10.67
CA VAL A 173 10.74 26.36 12.03
C VAL A 173 11.57 25.35 12.81
N ALA A 174 11.21 24.07 12.74
CA ALA A 174 11.85 22.99 13.47
C ALA A 174 13.31 22.76 13.07
N PHE A 175 13.63 22.97 11.79
CA PHE A 175 14.95 22.73 11.21
C PHE A 175 15.72 24.00 10.87
N ASP A 176 15.14 25.19 11.12
CA ASP A 176 15.69 26.50 10.74
C ASP A 176 16.16 26.53 9.28
N LYS A 177 15.31 26.00 8.39
CA LYS A 177 15.67 25.77 6.99
C LYS A 177 14.46 25.81 6.09
N SER A 178 14.49 26.71 5.11
CA SER A 178 13.40 26.80 4.13
C SER A 178 13.42 25.63 3.14
N GLY A 179 12.24 25.25 2.64
CA GLY A 179 12.05 24.22 1.63
C GLY A 179 12.21 22.79 2.15
N VAL A 180 12.17 22.58 3.47
CA VAL A 180 12.12 21.23 4.04
C VAL A 180 10.73 20.65 3.83
N ILE A 181 10.67 19.44 3.29
CA ILE A 181 9.43 18.70 3.03
C ILE A 181 9.37 17.49 3.96
N LEU A 182 8.20 17.25 4.56
CA LEU A 182 7.97 16.19 5.54
C LEU A 182 7.07 15.15 4.90
N GLN A 183 7.64 14.01 4.51
CA GLN A 183 6.92 12.87 3.94
C GLN A 183 6.71 11.77 4.99
N GLU A 184 5.67 10.97 4.79
CA GLU A 184 5.38 9.76 5.59
C GLU A 184 5.44 9.97 7.12
N PRO A 185 4.67 10.92 7.68
CA PRO A 185 4.69 11.16 9.12
C PRO A 185 4.05 9.98 9.86
N ASN A 186 4.87 9.15 10.53
CA ASN A 186 4.40 7.99 11.29
C ASN A 186 4.55 8.23 12.80
N MET A 187 3.42 8.27 13.51
CA MET A 187 3.39 8.53 14.95
C MET A 187 3.79 7.28 15.74
N SER A 188 4.60 7.43 16.78
CA SER A 188 4.85 6.36 17.73
C SER A 188 3.55 5.93 18.45
N PRO A 189 3.44 4.68 18.92
CA PRO A 189 2.25 4.19 19.62
C PRO A 189 1.81 5.01 20.84
N ASP A 190 2.78 5.62 21.55
CA ASP A 190 2.52 6.52 22.69
C ASP A 190 2.12 7.95 22.28
N GLY A 191 2.15 8.28 20.99
CA GLY A 191 1.81 9.60 20.46
C GLY A 191 2.87 10.68 20.67
N LYS A 192 4.07 10.35 21.20
CA LYS A 192 5.08 11.33 21.63
C LYS A 192 6.15 11.63 20.58
N HIS A 193 6.26 10.79 19.57
CA HIS A 193 7.32 10.87 18.57
C HIS A 193 6.75 10.72 17.17
N LEU A 194 7.43 11.32 16.20
CA LEU A 194 7.07 11.24 14.80
C LEU A 194 8.28 10.77 14.00
N ALA A 195 8.20 9.58 13.42
CA ALA A 195 9.15 9.11 12.42
C ALA A 195 8.80 9.76 11.09
N ILE A 196 9.80 10.37 10.42
CA ILE A 196 9.58 11.21 9.23
C ILE A 196 10.69 10.98 8.22
N THR A 197 10.30 11.06 6.96
CA THR A 197 11.19 11.16 5.81
C THR A 197 11.30 12.63 5.38
N LEU A 198 12.48 13.25 5.52
CA LEU A 198 12.75 14.61 5.08
C LEU A 198 13.19 14.64 3.61
N ARG A 199 12.62 15.59 2.85
CA ARG A 199 12.90 15.88 1.44
C ARG A 199 13.03 17.40 1.20
N GLY A 200 13.21 17.80 -0.06
CA GLY A 200 13.41 19.18 -0.47
C GLY A 200 14.84 19.64 -0.15
N SER A 201 14.98 20.63 0.71
CA SER A 201 16.30 21.17 1.10
C SER A 201 17.06 20.27 2.09
N MET A 202 16.42 19.22 2.62
CA MET A 202 17.04 18.16 3.41
C MET A 202 16.74 16.79 2.79
N ARG A 203 17.61 15.80 2.99
CA ARG A 203 17.37 14.42 2.54
C ARG A 203 17.87 13.45 3.59
N GLU A 204 16.97 13.03 4.46
CA GLU A 204 17.25 12.07 5.54
C GLU A 204 15.95 11.51 6.12
N THR A 205 16.09 10.54 7.00
CA THR A 205 15.03 9.96 7.84
C THR A 205 15.42 10.14 9.29
N GLY A 206 14.43 10.15 10.17
CA GLY A 206 14.67 10.23 11.59
C GLY A 206 13.39 10.40 12.39
N VAL A 207 13.57 10.74 13.66
CA VAL A 207 12.48 10.89 14.62
C VAL A 207 12.49 12.28 15.22
N TRP A 208 11.34 12.94 15.18
CA TRP A 208 11.05 14.16 15.92
C TRP A 208 10.41 13.84 17.28
N ASN A 209 10.87 14.50 18.35
CA ASN A 209 10.23 14.42 19.66
C ASN A 209 9.22 15.58 19.82
N LEU A 210 7.93 15.26 19.91
CA LEU A 210 6.85 16.26 19.96
C LEU A 210 6.78 17.01 21.30
N GLU A 211 7.21 16.39 22.40
CA GLU A 211 7.13 16.99 23.74
C GLU A 211 8.30 17.95 24.02
N LYS A 212 9.52 17.52 23.67
CA LYS A 212 10.75 18.24 24.00
C LYS A 212 11.23 19.14 22.86
N GLY A 213 10.74 18.89 21.65
CA GLY A 213 11.37 19.38 20.43
C GLY A 213 12.72 18.70 20.20
N GLY A 214 13.05 18.49 18.94
CA GLY A 214 14.37 17.99 18.54
C GLY A 214 14.31 16.79 17.64
N TRP A 215 15.33 16.73 16.77
CA TRP A 215 15.47 15.76 15.72
C TRP A 215 16.56 14.75 16.03
N THR A 216 16.26 13.48 15.84
CA THR A 216 17.25 12.40 15.84
C THR A 216 17.31 11.79 14.46
N LYS A 217 18.33 12.17 13.68
CA LYS A 217 18.62 11.56 12.38
C LYS A 217 18.88 10.05 12.54
N SER A 218 18.18 9.24 11.75
CA SER A 218 18.47 7.81 11.62
C SER A 218 19.41 7.49 10.46
N GLY A 219 19.34 8.25 9.36
CA GLY A 219 20.21 8.09 8.18
C GLY A 219 19.55 8.60 6.91
N ASP A 220 20.05 8.23 5.74
CA ASP A 220 19.63 8.79 4.44
C ASP A 220 18.61 7.90 3.69
N GLY A 221 17.95 6.99 4.43
CA GLY A 221 17.00 6.03 3.88
C GLY A 221 15.75 6.65 3.26
N CYS A 222 14.98 5.83 2.57
CA CYS A 222 13.82 6.29 1.82
C CYS A 222 12.55 6.37 2.67
N GLN A 223 12.42 5.47 3.65
CA GLN A 223 11.21 5.30 4.46
C GLN A 223 11.58 4.86 5.86
N ILE A 224 10.82 5.29 6.87
CA ILE A 224 11.00 4.94 8.28
C ILE A 224 9.64 4.80 8.96
N ASP A 225 9.50 3.79 9.83
CA ASP A 225 8.29 3.59 10.61
C ASP A 225 8.58 2.81 11.91
N TRP A 226 7.60 2.76 12.80
CA TRP A 226 7.66 2.10 14.10
C TRP A 226 7.15 0.66 14.00
N ASN A 227 7.72 -0.23 14.80
CA ASN A 227 7.00 -1.44 15.14
C ASN A 227 5.79 -1.11 16.04
N PHE A 228 4.85 -2.05 16.15
CA PHE A 228 3.56 -1.81 16.81
C PHE A 228 3.67 -1.42 18.29
N ASP A 229 4.67 -1.93 19.03
CA ASP A 229 4.87 -1.59 20.44
C ASP A 229 5.75 -0.34 20.66
N GLY A 230 6.31 0.23 19.59
CA GLY A 230 7.14 1.44 19.61
C GLY A 230 8.56 1.22 20.14
N SER A 231 8.95 -0.01 20.48
CA SER A 231 10.29 -0.33 20.97
C SER A 231 11.37 -0.32 19.89
N LYS A 232 10.96 -0.41 18.61
CA LYS A 232 11.87 -0.41 17.46
C LYS A 232 11.35 0.46 16.32
N LEU A 233 12.28 1.00 15.57
CA LEU A 233 12.07 1.58 14.25
C LEU A 233 12.58 0.61 13.20
N TYR A 234 11.97 0.62 12.03
CA TYR A 234 12.54 0.02 10.84
C TYR A 234 12.67 1.04 9.73
N ARG A 235 13.65 0.84 8.85
CA ARG A 235 13.96 1.78 7.76
C ARG A 235 14.40 1.04 6.51
N VAL A 236 13.96 1.51 5.35
CA VAL A 236 14.53 1.13 4.05
C VAL A 236 15.87 1.82 3.86
N ASN A 237 16.92 1.03 3.63
CA ASN A 237 18.27 1.49 3.39
C ASN A 237 18.67 1.21 1.92
N PRO A 238 19.33 2.14 1.21
CA PRO A 238 19.66 1.98 -0.21
C PRO A 238 20.94 1.13 -0.44
N THR A 239 21.11 0.08 0.36
CA THR A 239 22.16 -0.95 0.22
C THR A 239 21.50 -2.31 0.34
N GLY A 240 22.07 -3.36 -0.21
CA GLY A 240 21.54 -4.72 -0.07
C GLY A 240 22.35 -5.73 -0.88
N ASN A 241 22.05 -7.01 -0.74
CA ASN A 241 22.77 -8.11 -1.39
C ASN A 241 22.29 -8.41 -2.83
N GLY A 242 21.68 -7.42 -3.48
CA GLY A 242 20.97 -7.62 -4.73
C GLY A 242 21.76 -7.44 -6.02
N GLY A 243 21.53 -8.32 -6.99
CA GLY A 243 21.96 -8.20 -8.38
C GLY A 243 21.09 -7.25 -9.23
N THR A 244 20.35 -6.35 -8.59
CA THR A 244 19.52 -5.31 -9.23
C THR A 244 20.32 -4.03 -9.48
N ALA A 245 19.73 -3.08 -10.20
CA ALA A 245 20.40 -1.81 -10.47
C ALA A 245 20.51 -0.90 -9.23
N ALA A 246 19.77 -1.17 -8.14
CA ALA A 246 19.71 -0.29 -6.98
C ALA A 246 19.33 -1.00 -5.66
N PRO A 247 19.98 -2.08 -5.22
CA PRO A 247 19.46 -2.92 -4.13
C PRO A 247 19.16 -2.16 -2.82
N SER A 248 18.16 -2.63 -2.08
CA SER A 248 17.83 -2.12 -0.75
C SER A 248 17.83 -3.24 0.30
N GLU A 249 17.66 -2.84 1.56
CA GLU A 249 17.49 -3.74 2.69
C GLU A 249 16.70 -2.99 3.77
N ILE A 250 16.03 -3.74 4.65
CA ILE A 250 15.31 -3.17 5.77
C ILE A 250 16.14 -3.38 7.03
N LEU A 251 16.32 -2.30 7.78
CA LEU A 251 17.10 -2.29 9.00
C LEU A 251 16.21 -2.10 10.22
N TRP A 252 16.42 -2.90 11.26
CA TRP A 252 15.96 -2.67 12.62
C TRP A 252 16.82 -1.64 13.35
N PHE A 253 16.16 -0.82 14.15
CA PHE A 253 16.81 0.06 15.11
C PHE A 253 16.04 0.04 16.41
N SER A 254 16.70 -0.34 17.50
CA SER A 254 16.11 -0.17 18.83
C SER A 254 15.88 1.32 19.12
N ALA A 255 14.69 1.65 19.66
CA ALA A 255 14.30 3.01 19.99
C ALA A 255 14.10 3.15 21.51
N LYS A 256 14.80 4.11 22.12
CA LYS A 256 14.60 4.50 23.52
C LYS A 256 14.30 5.99 23.59
N ASP A 257 13.14 6.36 24.13
CA ASP A 257 12.70 7.77 24.21
C ASP A 257 12.77 8.48 22.84
N GLY A 258 12.40 7.76 21.76
CA GLY A 258 12.48 8.21 20.37
C GLY A 258 13.90 8.29 19.78
N LYS A 259 14.93 7.87 20.53
CA LYS A 259 16.32 7.84 20.06
C LYS A 259 16.71 6.46 19.59
N GLN A 260 17.21 6.39 18.37
CA GLN A 260 17.89 5.21 17.84
C GLN A 260 19.16 4.93 18.66
N VAL A 261 19.29 3.71 19.19
CA VAL A 261 20.46 3.30 19.99
C VAL A 261 21.50 2.50 19.20
N GLU A 262 21.10 1.85 18.12
CA GLU A 262 21.99 1.09 17.23
C GLU A 262 22.25 1.89 15.96
N LYS A 263 23.49 1.99 15.47
CA LYS A 263 23.82 2.78 14.26
C LYS A 263 24.54 1.94 13.22
N VAL A 264 24.31 2.26 11.94
CA VAL A 264 25.16 1.78 10.84
C VAL A 264 26.49 2.52 10.92
N GLY A 265 27.59 1.77 10.98
CA GLY A 265 28.94 2.30 11.14
C GLY A 265 29.81 2.10 9.90
N PHE A 266 31.05 2.60 9.98
CA PHE A 266 32.03 2.50 8.88
C PHE A 266 32.36 1.05 8.47
N PHE A 267 32.25 0.11 9.41
CA PHE A 267 32.52 -1.33 9.17
C PHE A 267 31.35 -2.09 8.54
N GLY A 268 30.34 -1.38 8.05
CA GLY A 268 29.14 -1.97 7.46
C GLY A 268 27.99 -2.14 8.45
N ILE A 269 26.99 -2.90 8.03
CA ILE A 269 25.72 -3.08 8.74
C ILE A 269 25.84 -4.25 9.72
N PRO A 270 25.67 -4.02 11.04
CA PRO A 270 25.67 -5.10 12.02
C PRO A 270 24.55 -6.11 11.75
N LYS A 271 24.81 -7.40 11.97
CA LYS A 271 23.81 -8.46 11.72
C LYS A 271 22.52 -8.30 12.52
N ASN A 272 22.60 -7.76 13.74
CA ASN A 272 21.44 -7.48 14.59
C ASN A 272 20.59 -6.29 14.13
N VAL A 273 21.15 -5.43 13.26
CA VAL A 273 20.49 -4.27 12.67
C VAL A 273 19.83 -4.64 11.34
N ARG A 274 20.29 -5.66 10.64
CA ARG A 274 19.61 -6.14 9.42
C ARG A 274 18.34 -6.89 9.80
N LEU A 275 17.18 -6.34 9.42
CA LEU A 275 15.90 -7.03 9.55
C LEU A 275 15.70 -7.99 8.38
N MET A 276 15.83 -7.48 7.16
CA MET A 276 15.48 -8.21 5.95
C MET A 276 16.31 -7.69 4.77
N ASP A 277 16.85 -8.60 3.97
CA ASP A 277 17.64 -8.35 2.76
C ASP A 277 17.37 -9.55 1.84
N LEU A 278 16.47 -9.41 0.88
CA LEU A 278 15.95 -10.52 0.10
C LEU A 278 17.02 -10.93 -0.94
N PRO A 279 17.48 -12.18 -0.97
CA PRO A 279 18.46 -12.58 -1.96
C PRO A 279 17.84 -12.71 -3.36
N GLY A 280 18.67 -12.51 -4.38
CA GLY A 280 18.31 -12.78 -5.77
C GLY A 280 17.89 -11.54 -6.55
N ARG A 281 17.18 -11.78 -7.67
CA ARG A 281 16.96 -10.74 -8.69
C ARG A 281 15.97 -9.65 -8.27
N ARG A 282 15.05 -9.89 -7.34
CA ARG A 282 14.05 -8.89 -6.89
C ARG A 282 14.38 -8.38 -5.49
N SER A 283 15.49 -7.65 -5.39
CA SER A 283 16.12 -7.19 -4.15
C SER A 283 16.12 -5.66 -4.06
N HIS A 284 15.10 -5.03 -4.64
CA HIS A 284 14.80 -3.61 -4.46
C HIS A 284 13.53 -3.48 -3.62
N GLU A 285 13.67 -3.69 -2.32
CA GLU A 285 12.61 -3.77 -1.32
C GLU A 285 12.20 -2.39 -0.82
N TYR A 286 10.91 -2.09 -0.93
CA TYR A 286 10.27 -0.84 -0.56
C TYR A 286 8.92 -1.07 0.10
N PHE A 287 8.40 -0.02 0.70
CA PHE A 287 7.08 0.03 1.30
C PHE A 287 6.84 -1.02 2.41
N PRO A 288 7.82 -1.26 3.31
CA PRO A 288 7.63 -2.24 4.35
C PRO A 288 6.53 -1.83 5.33
N ARG A 289 5.71 -2.79 5.72
CA ARG A 289 4.72 -2.67 6.79
C ARG A 289 4.72 -3.92 7.65
N ILE A 290 4.75 -3.72 8.96
CA ILE A 290 4.73 -4.79 9.95
C ILE A 290 3.32 -4.97 10.47
N SER A 291 2.89 -6.22 10.63
CA SER A 291 1.58 -6.54 11.20
C SER A 291 1.43 -6.04 12.63
N PRO A 292 0.20 -5.77 13.10
CA PRO A 292 -0.05 -5.31 14.46
C PRO A 292 0.50 -6.23 15.57
N ASP A 293 0.64 -7.53 15.32
CA ASP A 293 1.24 -8.46 16.27
C ASP A 293 2.79 -8.52 16.21
N GLY A 294 3.40 -7.75 15.31
CA GLY A 294 4.85 -7.65 15.14
C GLY A 294 5.50 -8.88 14.48
N LYS A 295 4.71 -9.83 13.94
CA LYS A 295 5.22 -11.12 13.46
C LYS A 295 5.36 -11.23 11.95
N TRP A 296 4.68 -10.38 11.19
CA TRP A 296 4.68 -10.43 9.74
C TRP A 296 5.15 -9.12 9.15
N LEU A 297 5.90 -9.21 8.07
CA LEU A 297 6.32 -8.08 7.26
C LEU A 297 5.72 -8.27 5.86
N VAL A 298 5.07 -7.23 5.33
CA VAL A 298 4.68 -7.12 3.92
C VAL A 298 5.46 -5.97 3.28
N TRP A 299 5.88 -6.12 2.02
CA TRP A 299 6.63 -5.10 1.28
C TRP A 299 6.46 -5.30 -0.22
N GLY A 300 6.85 -4.31 -1.02
CA GLY A 300 7.00 -4.44 -2.48
C GLY A 300 8.46 -4.64 -2.87
N ALA A 301 8.73 -5.44 -3.90
CA ALA A 301 10.06 -5.59 -4.47
C ALA A 301 10.04 -5.64 -6.01
N THR A 302 11.06 -5.06 -6.64
CA THR A 302 11.28 -5.10 -8.10
C THR A 302 12.70 -5.58 -8.43
N ASP A 303 12.93 -6.04 -9.66
CA ASP A 303 14.28 -6.36 -10.18
C ASP A 303 14.93 -5.20 -10.94
N LYS A 304 14.22 -4.08 -11.08
CA LYS A 304 14.66 -2.91 -11.83
C LYS A 304 15.46 -1.96 -10.94
N GLY A 305 14.88 -0.80 -10.61
CA GLY A 305 15.53 0.24 -9.84
C GLY A 305 14.54 1.08 -9.04
N HIS A 306 14.86 2.36 -8.87
CA HIS A 306 14.18 3.26 -7.95
C HIS A 306 13.17 4.19 -8.65
N ASP A 307 12.09 3.63 -9.18
CA ASP A 307 10.94 4.39 -9.71
C ASP A 307 9.64 3.75 -9.23
N HIS A 308 8.92 4.46 -8.37
CA HIS A 308 7.73 3.94 -7.68
C HIS A 308 6.48 3.94 -8.54
N ASP A 309 6.45 4.66 -9.67
CA ASP A 309 5.29 4.70 -10.56
C ASP A 309 5.44 3.75 -11.76
N MET A 310 6.68 3.45 -12.16
CA MET A 310 6.97 2.80 -13.44
C MET A 310 7.43 1.36 -13.35
N PHE A 311 8.06 0.95 -12.25
CA PHE A 311 8.59 -0.40 -12.14
C PHE A 311 7.57 -1.41 -11.63
N ASP A 312 7.75 -2.67 -12.01
CA ASP A 312 6.86 -3.77 -11.66
C ASP A 312 7.19 -4.27 -10.26
N TYR A 313 6.85 -3.47 -9.26
CA TYR A 313 6.86 -3.96 -7.89
C TYR A 313 5.82 -5.05 -7.73
N GLU A 314 6.20 -6.11 -7.05
CA GLU A 314 5.29 -7.15 -6.60
C GLU A 314 5.42 -7.33 -5.10
N LEU A 315 4.34 -7.74 -4.47
CA LEU A 315 4.26 -7.81 -3.02
C LEU A 315 4.79 -9.15 -2.51
N TYR A 316 5.44 -9.07 -1.37
CA TYR A 316 5.97 -10.20 -0.63
C TYR A 316 5.50 -10.14 0.82
N MET A 317 5.41 -11.30 1.44
CA MET A 317 5.11 -11.46 2.85
C MET A 317 6.05 -12.47 3.50
N TRP A 318 6.49 -12.16 4.71
CA TRP A 318 7.43 -12.99 5.45
C TRP A 318 7.15 -12.94 6.95
N LYS A 319 7.37 -14.08 7.60
CA LYS A 319 7.26 -14.20 9.05
C LYS A 319 8.59 -13.83 9.68
N ILE A 320 8.58 -12.72 10.41
CA ILE A 320 9.78 -12.13 11.02
C ILE A 320 10.46 -13.16 11.93
N GLY A 321 11.74 -13.41 11.64
CA GLY A 321 12.59 -14.34 12.40
C GLY A 321 12.77 -15.72 11.75
N GLU A 322 12.00 -16.06 10.72
CA GLU A 322 12.30 -17.21 9.84
C GLU A 322 13.41 -16.84 8.84
N PRO A 323 14.07 -17.80 8.15
CA PRO A 323 15.02 -17.45 7.09
C PRO A 323 14.35 -16.54 6.04
N VAL A 324 15.02 -15.49 5.56
CA VAL A 324 14.42 -14.52 4.62
C VAL A 324 14.04 -15.16 3.28
N GLU A 325 14.72 -16.24 2.91
CA GLU A 325 14.45 -17.05 1.72
C GLU A 325 13.08 -17.76 1.78
N SER A 326 12.44 -17.81 2.96
CA SER A 326 11.05 -18.31 3.08
C SER A 326 9.99 -17.24 2.74
N ALA A 327 10.41 -16.01 2.42
CA ALA A 327 9.52 -14.96 1.95
C ALA A 327 8.66 -15.45 0.78
N THR A 328 7.35 -15.24 0.90
CA THR A 328 6.36 -15.65 -0.09
C THR A 328 5.97 -14.45 -0.93
N ARG A 329 6.14 -14.52 -2.24
CA ARG A 329 5.54 -13.56 -3.18
C ARG A 329 4.02 -13.78 -3.19
N ILE A 330 3.26 -12.71 -3.05
CA ILE A 330 1.79 -12.77 -2.91
C ILE A 330 1.05 -12.01 -4.01
N THR A 331 1.76 -11.30 -4.90
CA THR A 331 1.20 -10.83 -6.17
C THR A 331 1.97 -11.36 -7.37
N TYR A 332 1.23 -11.63 -8.44
CA TYR A 332 1.75 -12.20 -9.69
C TYR A 332 1.22 -11.41 -10.90
N HIS A 333 1.71 -10.18 -11.04
CA HIS A 333 1.32 -9.24 -12.10
C HIS A 333 2.50 -8.32 -12.44
N SER A 334 2.76 -8.07 -13.72
CA SER A 334 3.82 -7.14 -14.16
C SER A 334 3.39 -5.67 -14.14
N GLY A 335 2.28 -5.37 -13.46
CA GLY A 335 1.89 -4.01 -13.12
C GLY A 335 2.71 -3.52 -11.94
N ASN A 336 2.48 -2.30 -11.49
CA ASN A 336 3.14 -1.76 -10.30
C ASN A 336 2.25 -2.03 -9.08
N ASP A 337 2.66 -2.92 -8.17
CA ASP A 337 2.04 -3.12 -6.87
C ASP A 337 2.89 -2.48 -5.76
N ARG A 338 2.38 -1.43 -5.13
CA ARG A 338 3.13 -0.63 -4.16
C ARG A 338 2.33 -0.28 -2.92
N TRP A 339 3.03 0.20 -1.90
CA TRP A 339 2.42 0.71 -0.67
C TRP A 339 1.44 -0.27 0.00
N PRO A 340 1.81 -1.55 0.21
CA PRO A 340 0.97 -2.45 0.96
C PRO A 340 0.82 -1.95 2.40
N ASP A 341 -0.31 -2.23 3.02
CA ASP A 341 -0.54 -2.17 4.45
C ASP A 341 -1.27 -3.44 4.88
N ILE A 342 -1.03 -3.90 6.11
CA ILE A 342 -1.56 -5.18 6.61
C ILE A 342 -2.28 -4.97 7.93
N TRP A 343 -3.46 -5.57 8.02
CA TRP A 343 -4.24 -5.66 9.25
C TRP A 343 -4.55 -7.12 9.55
N LEU A 344 -4.47 -7.52 10.82
CA LEU A 344 -4.75 -8.89 11.26
C LEU A 344 -6.05 -8.94 12.06
N GLY A 345 -6.85 -9.95 11.78
CA GLY A 345 -8.12 -10.19 12.45
C GLY A 345 -9.22 -10.65 11.50
N LYS A 346 -10.37 -11.00 12.08
CA LYS A 346 -11.57 -11.28 11.30
C LYS A 346 -12.10 -9.97 10.76
N VAL A 347 -12.08 -9.84 9.44
CA VAL A 347 -12.80 -8.75 8.79
C VAL A 347 -14.26 -8.85 9.24
N PRO A 348 -14.86 -7.77 9.78
CA PRO A 348 -16.29 -7.72 9.97
C PRO A 348 -16.95 -7.61 8.60
N VAL A 349 -16.97 -8.72 7.84
CA VAL A 349 -17.64 -8.77 6.56
C VAL A 349 -19.13 -8.80 6.85
N LYS A 350 -19.81 -7.68 6.65
CA LYS A 350 -21.18 -7.74 6.17
C LYS A 350 -21.04 -8.38 4.79
N ALA A 351 -21.56 -9.61 4.62
CA ALA A 351 -21.41 -10.39 3.38
C ALA A 351 -21.53 -9.44 2.18
N ALA A 352 -20.46 -9.34 1.39
CA ALA A 352 -20.50 -8.54 0.17
C ALA A 352 -21.75 -8.99 -0.60
N PRO A 353 -22.61 -8.06 -1.07
CA PRO A 353 -23.70 -8.47 -1.91
C PRO A 353 -23.10 -9.25 -3.07
N VAL A 354 -23.53 -10.50 -3.21
CA VAL A 354 -23.13 -11.36 -4.33
C VAL A 354 -23.38 -10.54 -5.58
N ALA A 355 -22.33 -10.27 -6.36
CA ALA A 355 -22.43 -9.50 -7.59
C ALA A 355 -23.61 -10.04 -8.40
N THR A 356 -24.57 -9.18 -8.67
CA THR A 356 -25.76 -9.61 -9.38
C THR A 356 -25.38 -9.87 -10.83
N ALA A 357 -26.18 -10.67 -11.53
CA ALA A 357 -26.03 -10.83 -12.98
C ALA A 357 -26.04 -9.47 -13.71
N ALA A 358 -26.68 -8.44 -13.15
CA ALA A 358 -26.69 -7.09 -13.69
C ALA A 358 -25.34 -6.37 -13.52
N ASP A 359 -24.65 -6.57 -12.39
CA ASP A 359 -23.34 -5.95 -12.12
C ASP A 359 -22.26 -6.54 -13.03
N VAL A 360 -22.27 -7.87 -13.20
CA VAL A 360 -21.39 -8.58 -14.13
C VAL A 360 -21.63 -8.12 -15.58
N LYS A 361 -22.91 -7.91 -15.95
CA LYS A 361 -23.29 -7.44 -17.28
C LYS A 361 -22.90 -5.98 -17.51
N ALA A 362 -22.96 -5.13 -16.49
CA ALA A 362 -22.51 -3.74 -16.55
C ALA A 362 -20.98 -3.64 -16.72
N GLN A 363 -20.22 -4.43 -15.96
CA GLN A 363 -18.76 -4.51 -16.12
C GLN A 363 -18.35 -5.07 -17.48
N ALA A 364 -19.04 -6.10 -17.97
CA ALA A 364 -18.78 -6.67 -19.30
C ALA A 364 -19.14 -5.68 -20.42
N ALA A 365 -20.23 -4.91 -20.29
CA ALA A 365 -20.60 -3.87 -21.24
C ALA A 365 -19.60 -2.70 -21.25
N ALA A 366 -19.04 -2.33 -20.10
CA ALA A 366 -17.98 -1.33 -20.01
C ALA A 366 -16.69 -1.78 -20.70
N ALA A 367 -16.34 -3.07 -20.62
CA ALA A 367 -15.19 -3.64 -21.33
C ALA A 367 -15.37 -3.69 -22.87
N VAL A 368 -16.63 -3.70 -23.35
CA VAL A 368 -16.98 -3.77 -24.79
C VAL A 368 -16.87 -2.42 -25.51
N ALA A 369 -16.88 -1.30 -24.79
CA ALA A 369 -16.74 0.03 -25.40
C ALA A 369 -15.36 0.28 -26.07
N GLY A 370 -14.42 -0.66 -25.95
CA GLY A 370 -13.06 -0.60 -26.51
C GLY A 370 -12.85 -1.24 -27.90
N GLY A 371 -13.90 -1.55 -28.66
CA GLY A 371 -13.78 -1.88 -30.10
C GLY A 371 -13.43 -3.33 -30.44
N ALA A 372 -14.32 -4.28 -30.13
CA ALA A 372 -14.23 -5.66 -30.62
C ALA A 372 -15.11 -5.88 -31.89
N SER A 373 -14.68 -6.76 -32.79
CA SER A 373 -15.44 -7.14 -34.00
C SER A 373 -16.60 -8.09 -33.71
N ASP A 374 -17.62 -8.12 -34.58
CA ASP A 374 -18.89 -8.84 -34.42
C ASP A 374 -18.75 -10.33 -34.02
N ALA A 375 -17.74 -11.04 -34.54
CA ALA A 375 -17.52 -12.45 -34.18
C ALA A 375 -16.97 -12.65 -32.75
N LYS A 376 -16.19 -11.69 -32.23
CA LYS A 376 -15.74 -11.69 -30.82
C LYS A 376 -16.86 -11.30 -29.88
N MET A 377 -17.82 -10.50 -30.35
CA MET A 377 -19.01 -10.13 -29.59
C MET A 377 -19.92 -11.32 -29.31
N ASP A 378 -20.13 -12.21 -30.28
CA ASP A 378 -20.95 -13.42 -30.08
C ASP A 378 -20.31 -14.42 -29.11
N GLU A 379 -18.99 -14.59 -29.13
CA GLU A 379 -18.30 -15.41 -28.12
C GLU A 379 -18.35 -14.79 -26.73
N LEU A 380 -18.24 -13.45 -26.65
CA LEU A 380 -18.31 -12.72 -25.40
C LEU A 380 -19.72 -12.79 -24.78
N ILE A 381 -20.78 -12.65 -25.59
CA ILE A 381 -22.17 -12.83 -25.14
C ILE A 381 -22.37 -14.23 -24.57
N LYS A 382 -21.90 -15.27 -25.27
CA LYS A 382 -21.96 -16.65 -24.76
C LYS A 382 -21.13 -16.88 -23.49
N ALA A 383 -20.06 -16.12 -23.28
CA ALA A 383 -19.28 -16.18 -22.05
C ALA A 383 -20.00 -15.49 -20.89
N ILE A 384 -20.63 -14.34 -21.14
CA ILE A 384 -21.47 -13.61 -20.17
C ILE A 384 -22.67 -14.44 -19.74
N ASP A 385 -23.35 -15.12 -20.68
CA ASP A 385 -24.49 -15.99 -20.37
C ASP A 385 -24.08 -17.17 -19.48
N ARG A 386 -22.95 -17.82 -19.80
CA ARG A 386 -22.39 -18.91 -18.98
C ARG A 386 -22.01 -18.46 -17.57
N LEU A 387 -21.43 -17.26 -17.44
CA LEU A 387 -21.11 -16.66 -16.14
C LEU A 387 -22.38 -16.32 -15.35
N THR A 388 -23.39 -15.79 -16.02
CA THR A 388 -24.69 -15.47 -15.42
C THR A 388 -25.38 -16.72 -14.87
N ASP A 389 -25.36 -17.81 -15.64
CA ASP A 389 -25.92 -19.09 -15.21
C ASP A 389 -25.15 -19.69 -14.03
N ALA A 390 -23.82 -19.59 -14.04
CA ALA A 390 -22.97 -20.05 -12.94
C ALA A 390 -23.23 -19.27 -11.64
N VAL A 391 -23.37 -17.94 -11.73
CA VAL A 391 -23.72 -17.08 -10.58
C VAL A 391 -25.10 -17.45 -10.05
N ASN A 392 -26.11 -17.59 -10.92
CA ASN A 392 -27.46 -17.98 -10.52
C ASN A 392 -27.50 -19.36 -9.83
N ALA A 393 -26.70 -20.32 -10.30
CA ALA A 393 -26.57 -21.64 -9.68
C ALA A 393 -25.92 -21.57 -8.29
N LEU A 394 -24.88 -20.74 -8.11
CA LEU A 394 -24.23 -20.51 -6.82
C LEU A 394 -25.17 -19.82 -5.82
N THR A 395 -25.94 -18.82 -6.26
CA THR A 395 -26.92 -18.13 -5.42
C THR A 395 -28.03 -19.08 -4.94
N ARG A 396 -28.55 -19.94 -5.83
CA ARG A 396 -29.52 -20.99 -5.45
C ARG A 396 -28.93 -21.98 -4.44
N THR A 397 -27.71 -22.45 -4.70
CA THR A 397 -27.00 -23.37 -3.79
C THR A 397 -26.78 -22.75 -2.40
N GLN A 398 -26.50 -21.44 -2.34
CA GLN A 398 -26.33 -20.73 -1.08
C GLN A 398 -27.67 -20.53 -0.35
N MET A 399 -28.76 -20.25 -1.08
CA MET A 399 -30.11 -20.20 -0.51
C MET A 399 -30.54 -21.55 0.06
N ASP A 400 -30.30 -22.64 -0.66
CA ASP A 400 -30.64 -24.00 -0.21
C ASP A 400 -29.87 -24.39 1.06
N LYS A 401 -28.58 -24.01 1.16
CA LYS A 401 -27.77 -24.22 2.37
C LYS A 401 -28.27 -23.42 3.57
N ASN A 402 -28.71 -22.18 3.35
CA ASN A 402 -29.26 -21.34 4.40
C ASN A 402 -30.62 -21.89 4.90
N MET A 403 -31.48 -22.35 3.99
CA MET A 403 -32.76 -23.00 4.35
C MET A 403 -32.56 -24.33 5.10
N ALA A 404 -31.53 -25.11 4.73
CA ALA A 404 -31.18 -26.34 5.43
C ALA A 404 -30.65 -26.09 6.86
N ALA A 405 -29.95 -24.97 7.08
CA ALA A 405 -29.49 -24.56 8.41
C ALA A 405 -30.65 -24.10 9.30
N GLU A 406 -31.62 -23.35 8.76
CA GLU A 406 -32.82 -22.92 9.50
C GLU A 406 -33.78 -24.08 9.82
N GLY A 407 -33.86 -25.10 8.95
CA GLY A 407 -34.67 -26.31 9.20
C GLY A 407 -34.14 -27.24 10.31
N ALA A 408 -32.87 -27.08 10.71
CA ALA A 408 -32.25 -27.89 11.76
C ALA A 408 -32.48 -27.36 13.19
N GLU A 409 -32.97 -26.13 13.35
CA GLU A 409 -33.23 -25.49 14.66
C GLU A 409 -34.62 -25.77 15.26
N HIS A 410 -35.43 -26.66 14.66
CA HIS A 410 -36.77 -26.99 15.18
C HIS A 410 -36.99 -28.49 15.41
N ILE A 411 -36.30 -29.04 16.42
CA ILE A 411 -36.75 -30.24 17.12
C ILE A 411 -37.05 -29.83 18.58
N PRO A 412 -38.32 -29.70 19.00
CA PRO A 412 -38.63 -29.38 20.38
C PRO A 412 -38.44 -30.63 21.26
N ALA A 413 -37.63 -30.48 22.31
CA ALA A 413 -37.49 -31.45 23.38
C ALA A 413 -38.65 -31.35 24.38
N GLY A 414 -39.34 -32.46 24.61
CA GLY A 414 -40.32 -32.69 25.68
C GLY A 414 -41.20 -33.88 25.27
N VAL A 415 -41.40 -34.95 26.04
CA VAL A 415 -41.46 -35.13 27.49
C VAL A 415 -41.17 -36.61 27.79
N ALA A 416 -40.43 -36.91 28.86
CA ALA A 416 -40.44 -38.23 29.49
C ALA A 416 -40.64 -38.07 31.01
N GLU A 417 -41.78 -38.53 31.48
CA GLU A 417 -42.18 -38.67 32.88
C GLU A 417 -41.26 -39.63 33.65
N ALA A 418 -41.09 -39.39 34.96
CA ALA A 418 -41.07 -40.46 35.98
C ALA A 418 -41.02 -39.89 37.42
N LYS A 419 -42.18 -39.75 38.07
CA LYS A 419 -42.61 -40.46 39.29
C LYS A 419 -43.76 -39.77 40.00
#